data_AF-A0A969WTN9-F1
#
_entry.id   AF-A0A969WTN9-F1
#
_cell.length_a   1.000
_cell.length_b   1.000
_cell.length_c   1.000
_cell.angle_alpha   90.00
_cell.angle_beta   90.00
_cell.angle_gamma   90.00
#
_symmetry.space_group_name_H-M   'P 1'
#
loop_
_entity.id
_entity.type
_entity.pdbx_description
1 polymer ?
#
loop_
_entity_poly.entity_id
_entity_poly.type
_entity_poly.pdbx_seq_one_letter_code
_entity_poly.pdbx_strand_id
1 'polypeptide(L)'
;MAFNRIISKLFGNKAQRDSKEMSPYVKKIQAVYPEIERLSNDELRSKSKEVEKRIHDYVSEEKNKINTLKEGIEDIDLEEREVIWEEIDKIEKEISDKFEVILEEVLPEAFSIMKDTARRFTQNEETVVTAT
;
A
#
# COMPACT_ATOMS: atom_id res chain seq x y z
N MET A 1 -5.93 -30.29 30.71
CA MET A 1 -6.54 -28.96 30.96
C MET A 1 -5.65 -27.96 31.72
N ALA A 2 -4.62 -28.37 32.47
CA ALA A 2 -3.66 -27.43 33.07
C ALA A 2 -2.56 -26.96 32.08
N PHE A 3 -2.06 -27.86 31.24
CA PHE A 3 -0.98 -27.58 30.27
C PHE A 3 -1.34 -26.49 29.24
N ASN A 4 -2.55 -26.55 28.65
CA ASN A 4 -3.03 -25.51 27.72
C ASN A 4 -3.21 -24.13 28.40
N ARG A 5 -3.49 -24.07 29.70
CA ARG A 5 -3.58 -22.79 30.47
C ARG A 5 -2.20 -22.20 30.74
N ILE A 6 -1.18 -23.03 30.93
CA ILE A 6 0.21 -22.59 31.13
C ILE A 6 0.79 -22.10 29.79
N ILE A 7 0.58 -22.84 28.69
CA ILE A 7 0.99 -22.43 27.34
C ILE A 7 0.26 -21.15 26.89
N SER A 8 -1.06 -21.04 27.09
CA SER A 8 -1.78 -19.80 26.74
C SER A 8 -1.43 -18.62 27.62
N LYS A 9 -0.99 -18.82 28.87
CA LYS A 9 -0.43 -17.75 29.72
C LYS A 9 0.96 -17.29 29.26
N LEU A 10 1.78 -18.18 28.72
CA LEU A 10 3.14 -17.88 28.25
C LEU A 10 3.15 -17.28 26.82
N PHE A 11 2.25 -17.73 25.94
CA PHE A 11 2.18 -17.32 24.52
C PHE A 11 1.00 -16.40 24.17
N GLY A 12 0.15 -16.07 25.15
CA GLY A 12 -1.11 -15.34 24.92
C GLY A 12 -2.15 -16.16 24.13
N ASN A 13 -3.38 -15.66 24.10
CA ASN A 13 -4.40 -16.18 23.17
C ASN A 13 -4.21 -15.56 21.77
N LYS A 14 -4.88 -16.12 20.75
CA LYS A 14 -4.77 -15.63 19.35
C LYS A 14 -5.02 -14.12 19.23
N ALA A 15 -6.11 -13.63 19.83
CA ALA A 15 -6.45 -12.21 19.81
C ALA A 15 -5.36 -11.30 20.41
N GLN A 16 -4.69 -11.73 21.48
CA GLN A 16 -3.57 -11.00 22.08
C GLN A 16 -2.35 -10.95 21.15
N ARG A 17 -2.08 -12.03 20.41
CA ARG A 17 -0.99 -12.06 19.42
C ARG A 17 -1.29 -11.16 18.24
N ASP A 18 -2.47 -11.30 17.64
CA ASP A 18 -2.91 -10.48 16.51
C ASP A 18 -2.90 -8.98 16.89
N SER A 19 -3.37 -8.62 18.10
CA SER A 19 -3.30 -7.25 18.60
C SER A 19 -1.86 -6.74 18.77
N LYS A 20 -0.95 -7.59 19.25
CA LYS A 20 0.47 -7.24 19.41
C LYS A 20 1.14 -7.00 18.06
N GLU A 21 0.79 -7.79 17.04
CA GLU A 21 1.29 -7.64 15.67
C GLU A 21 0.74 -6.38 14.99
N MET A 22 -0.52 -6.01 15.25
CA MET A 22 -1.14 -4.81 14.67
C MET A 22 -0.76 -3.51 15.39
N SER A 23 -0.38 -3.58 16.67
CA SER A 23 -0.08 -2.39 17.50
C SER A 23 0.96 -1.44 16.87
N PRO A 24 2.07 -1.89 16.26
CA PRO A 24 3.02 -1.00 15.58
C PRO A 24 2.37 -0.20 14.46
N TYR A 25 1.55 -0.83 13.61
CA TYR A 25 0.85 -0.15 12.51
C TYR A 25 -0.13 0.89 13.03
N VAL A 26 -0.92 0.54 14.05
CA VAL A 26 -1.84 1.49 14.70
C VAL A 26 -1.09 2.71 15.22
N LYS A 27 0.09 2.51 15.84
CA LYS A 27 0.93 3.62 16.32
C LYS A 27 1.48 4.47 15.17
N LYS A 28 1.95 3.86 14.08
CA LYS A 28 2.38 4.59 12.88
C LYS A 28 1.24 5.46 12.32
N ILE A 29 0.05 4.89 12.17
CA ILE A 29 -1.15 5.62 11.69
C ILE A 29 -1.50 6.77 12.64
N GLN A 30 -1.54 6.52 13.95
CA GLN A 30 -1.83 7.54 14.95
C GLN A 30 -0.81 8.69 14.95
N ALA A 31 0.45 8.43 14.63
CA ALA A 31 1.48 9.45 14.56
C ALA A 31 1.30 10.40 13.35
N VAL A 32 0.85 9.88 12.20
CA VAL A 32 0.62 10.67 10.98
C VAL A 32 -0.73 11.40 10.99
N TYR A 33 -1.73 10.81 11.64
CA TYR A 33 -3.12 11.31 11.63
C TYR A 33 -3.29 12.81 11.97
N PRO A 34 -2.57 13.43 12.94
CA PRO A 34 -2.72 14.85 13.25
C PRO A 34 -2.41 15.80 12.10
N GLU A 35 -1.52 15.39 11.18
CA GLU A 35 -1.22 16.18 9.97
C GLU A 35 -2.35 16.08 8.96
N ILE A 36 -2.90 14.87 8.78
CA ILE A 36 -4.02 14.60 7.86
C ILE A 36 -5.31 15.26 8.34
N GLU A 37 -5.58 15.25 9.64
CA GLU A 37 -6.79 15.84 10.23
C GLU A 37 -6.90 17.35 9.99
N ARG A 38 -5.76 18.03 9.85
CA ARG A 38 -5.68 19.48 9.61
C ARG A 38 -5.97 19.90 8.17
N LEU A 39 -5.98 18.95 7.23
CA LEU A 39 -6.20 19.25 5.81
C LEU A 39 -7.65 19.73 5.57
N SER A 40 -7.84 20.58 4.59
CA SER A 40 -9.16 20.83 3.99
C SER A 40 -9.65 19.62 3.18
N ASN A 41 -10.91 19.63 2.73
CA ASN A 41 -11.44 18.54 1.90
C ASN A 41 -10.68 18.40 0.57
N ASP A 42 -10.29 19.52 -0.04
CA ASP A 42 -9.55 19.53 -1.30
C ASP A 42 -8.08 19.14 -1.11
N GLU A 43 -7.46 19.54 -0.01
CA GLU A 43 -6.11 19.10 0.34
C GLU A 43 -6.09 17.59 0.66
N LEU A 44 -7.10 17.07 1.36
CA LEU A 44 -7.22 15.63 1.64
C LEU A 44 -7.37 14.81 0.35
N ARG A 45 -8.18 15.29 -0.61
CA ARG A 45 -8.29 14.69 -1.95
C ARG A 45 -6.97 14.73 -2.71
N SER A 46 -6.29 15.87 -2.68
CA SER A 46 -4.98 16.04 -3.30
C SER A 46 -3.94 15.10 -2.69
N LYS A 47 -3.97 14.92 -1.37
CA LYS A 47 -3.09 14.01 -0.64
C LYS A 47 -3.32 12.56 -1.04
N SER A 48 -4.56 12.15 -1.24
CA SER A 48 -4.88 10.82 -1.80
C SER A 48 -4.26 10.63 -3.20
N LYS A 49 -4.27 11.66 -4.04
CA LYS A 49 -3.66 11.61 -5.39
C LYS A 49 -2.14 11.60 -5.35
N GLU A 50 -1.54 12.30 -4.39
CA GLU A 50 -0.10 12.25 -4.15
C GLU A 50 0.36 10.85 -3.75
N VAL A 51 -0.37 10.18 -2.84
CA VAL A 51 -0.09 8.79 -2.43
C VAL A 51 -0.21 7.84 -3.61
N GLU A 52 -1.29 7.93 -4.40
CA GLU A 52 -1.49 7.13 -5.62
C GLU A 52 -0.34 7.32 -6.61
N LYS A 53 0.05 8.58 -6.85
CA LYS A 53 1.17 8.92 -7.73
C LYS A 53 2.50 8.34 -7.22
N ARG A 54 2.80 8.46 -5.93
CA ARG A 54 4.02 7.90 -5.33
C ARG A 54 4.12 6.38 -5.54
N ILE A 55 3.02 5.66 -5.36
CA ILE A 55 2.98 4.20 -5.59
C ILE A 55 3.26 3.87 -7.06
N HIS A 56 2.66 4.62 -8.00
CA HIS A 56 2.87 4.39 -9.44
C HIS A 56 4.28 4.76 -9.90
N ASP A 57 4.80 5.90 -9.44
CA ASP A 57 6.13 6.38 -9.78
C ASP A 57 7.21 5.40 -9.29
N TYR A 58 7.01 4.78 -8.11
CA TYR A 58 7.97 3.86 -7.50
C TYR A 58 8.29 2.61 -8.33
N VAL A 59 7.35 2.18 -9.18
CA VAL A 59 7.50 0.99 -10.07
C VAL A 59 7.54 1.37 -11.56
N SER A 60 7.61 2.67 -11.86
CA SER A 60 7.46 3.17 -13.23
C SER A 60 8.63 2.75 -14.13
N GLU A 61 9.84 2.69 -13.59
CA GLU A 61 11.04 2.29 -14.34
C GLU A 61 10.92 0.85 -14.84
N GLU A 62 10.55 -0.09 -13.96
CA GLU A 62 10.40 -1.50 -14.29
C GLU A 62 9.26 -1.73 -15.28
N LYS A 63 8.14 -1.03 -15.10
CA LYS A 63 7.02 -1.07 -16.05
C LYS A 63 7.44 -0.60 -17.43
N ASN A 64 8.25 0.46 -17.50
CA ASN A 64 8.77 0.95 -18.77
C ASN A 64 9.73 -0.06 -19.41
N LYS A 65 10.62 -0.70 -18.62
CA LYS A 65 11.48 -1.79 -19.11
C LYS A 65 10.67 -2.94 -19.70
N ILE A 66 9.61 -3.38 -19.02
CA ILE A 66 8.70 -4.43 -19.54
C ILE A 66 8.06 -3.99 -20.85
N ASN A 67 7.58 -2.75 -20.94
CA ASN A 67 6.96 -2.25 -22.18
C ASN A 67 7.97 -2.26 -23.33
N THR A 68 9.19 -1.78 -23.11
CA THR A 68 10.26 -1.81 -24.12
C THR A 68 10.66 -3.22 -24.52
N LEU A 69 10.69 -4.18 -23.59
CA LEU A 69 10.97 -5.59 -23.91
C LEU A 69 9.85 -6.25 -24.72
N LYS A 70 8.60 -5.82 -24.51
CA LYS A 70 7.44 -6.31 -25.26
C LYS A 70 7.32 -5.67 -26.66
N GLU A 71 7.90 -4.49 -26.88
CA GLU A 71 7.93 -3.85 -28.19
C GLU A 71 8.72 -4.68 -29.19
N GLY A 72 8.08 -5.09 -30.29
CA GLY A 72 8.72 -5.86 -31.36
C GLY A 72 8.97 -7.34 -31.05
N ILE A 73 8.48 -7.85 -29.91
CA ILE A 73 8.65 -9.27 -29.54
C ILE A 73 8.01 -10.24 -30.55
N GLU A 74 7.03 -9.76 -31.31
CA GLU A 74 6.34 -10.53 -32.36
C GLU A 74 7.19 -10.77 -33.61
N ASP A 75 8.27 -10.00 -33.81
CA ASP A 75 9.18 -10.12 -34.96
C ASP A 75 10.42 -10.98 -34.66
N ILE A 76 10.58 -11.42 -33.40
CA ILE A 76 11.73 -12.19 -32.90
C ILE A 76 11.49 -13.69 -33.05
N ASP A 77 12.53 -14.51 -33.21
CA ASP A 77 12.40 -15.97 -33.28
C ASP A 77 11.92 -16.56 -31.94
N LEU A 78 11.22 -17.70 -31.97
CA LEU A 78 10.59 -18.29 -30.78
C LEU A 78 11.58 -18.57 -29.64
N GLU A 79 12.80 -19.01 -29.97
CA GLU A 79 13.83 -19.33 -28.98
C GLU A 79 14.37 -18.06 -28.28
N GLU A 80 14.50 -16.95 -29.02
CA GLU A 80 14.90 -15.65 -28.47
C GLU A 80 13.78 -14.98 -27.67
N ARG A 81 12.51 -15.27 -27.96
CA ARG A 81 11.36 -14.80 -27.16
C ARG A 81 11.35 -15.41 -25.76
N GLU A 82 11.74 -16.68 -25.60
CA GLU A 82 11.75 -17.35 -24.30
C GLU A 82 12.65 -16.60 -23.31
N VAL A 83 13.85 -16.19 -23.76
CA VAL A 83 14.80 -15.41 -22.94
C VAL A 83 14.21 -14.05 -22.54
N ILE A 84 13.48 -13.39 -23.44
CA ILE A 84 12.81 -12.11 -23.14
C ILE A 84 11.71 -12.29 -22.11
N TRP A 85 10.92 -13.37 -22.21
CA TRP A 85 9.88 -13.68 -21.24
C TRP A 85 10.44 -14.02 -19.86
N GLU A 86 11.55 -14.77 -19.79
CA GLU A 86 12.24 -15.01 -18.52
C GLU A 86 12.72 -13.71 -17.86
N GLU A 87 13.14 -12.72 -18.65
CA GLU A 87 13.55 -11.41 -18.14
C GLU A 87 12.33 -10.60 -17.67
N ILE A 88 11.23 -10.61 -18.42
CA ILE A 88 9.97 -9.98 -18.03
C ILE A 88 9.49 -10.56 -16.68
N ASP A 89 9.50 -11.88 -16.50
CA ASP A 89 9.07 -12.53 -15.27
C ASP A 89 9.91 -12.10 -14.05
N LYS A 90 11.22 -11.91 -14.23
CA LYS A 90 12.10 -11.38 -13.17
C LYS A 90 11.73 -9.94 -12.82
N ILE A 91 11.46 -9.09 -13.82
CA ILE A 91 11.07 -7.70 -13.59
C ILE A 91 9.68 -7.63 -12.93
N GLU A 92 8.74 -8.49 -13.30
CA GLU A 92 7.42 -8.56 -12.66
C GLU A 92 7.51 -8.97 -11.19
N LYS A 93 8.44 -9.88 -10.86
CA LYS A 93 8.76 -10.19 -9.47
C LYS A 93 9.36 -9.01 -8.73
N GLU A 94 10.31 -8.28 -9.35
CA GLU A 94 10.88 -7.06 -8.78
C GLU A 94 9.81 -5.99 -8.51
N ILE A 95 8.86 -5.80 -9.43
CA ILE A 95 7.71 -4.91 -9.25
C ILE A 95 6.89 -5.33 -8.02
N SER A 96 6.67 -6.63 -7.83
CA SER A 96 5.92 -7.15 -6.68
C SER A 96 6.64 -6.85 -5.36
N ASP A 97 7.95 -7.10 -5.31
CA ASP A 97 8.78 -6.79 -4.14
C ASP A 97 8.79 -5.27 -3.84
N LYS A 98 8.87 -4.45 -4.88
CA LYS A 98 8.77 -2.98 -4.75
C LYS A 98 7.42 -2.53 -4.25
N PHE A 99 6.33 -3.18 -4.67
CA PHE A 99 4.99 -2.89 -4.15
C PHE A 99 4.89 -3.17 -2.66
N GLU A 100 5.44 -4.28 -2.17
CA GLU A 100 5.46 -4.57 -0.73
C GLU A 100 6.13 -3.44 0.06
N VAL A 101 7.25 -2.92 -0.43
CA VAL A 101 7.98 -1.82 0.20
C VAL A 101 7.15 -0.53 0.20
N ILE A 102 6.72 -0.05 -0.97
CA ILE A 102 6.05 1.27 -1.05
C ILE A 102 4.68 1.24 -0.39
N LEU A 103 3.95 0.11 -0.44
CA LEU A 103 2.67 -0.02 0.23
C LEU A 103 2.85 0.01 1.76
N GLU A 104 3.88 -0.62 2.31
CA GLU A 104 4.20 -0.53 3.73
C GLU A 104 4.59 0.90 4.16
N GLU A 105 5.32 1.61 3.30
CA GLU A 105 5.71 3.00 3.56
C GLU A 105 4.51 3.97 3.57
N VAL A 106 3.58 3.83 2.60
CA VAL A 106 2.41 4.71 2.48
C VAL A 106 1.23 4.29 3.35
N LEU A 107 1.22 3.08 3.91
CA LEU A 107 0.13 2.54 4.73
C LEU A 107 -0.33 3.50 5.84
N PRO A 108 0.55 4.13 6.64
CA PRO A 108 0.11 5.02 7.71
C PRO A 108 -0.66 6.25 7.21
N GLU A 109 -0.22 6.80 6.08
CA GLU A 109 -0.82 7.96 5.44
C GLU A 109 -2.17 7.60 4.79
N ALA A 110 -2.20 6.51 4.02
CA ALA A 110 -3.42 6.01 3.37
C ALA A 110 -4.53 5.69 4.38
N PHE A 111 -4.20 4.98 5.47
CA PHE A 111 -5.17 4.67 6.52
C PHE A 111 -5.62 5.92 7.29
N SER A 112 -4.74 6.91 7.47
CA SER A 112 -5.10 8.19 8.09
C SER A 112 -6.08 8.98 7.22
N ILE A 113 -5.87 9.01 5.90
CA ILE A 113 -6.80 9.62 4.93
C ILE A 113 -8.16 8.95 4.99
N MET A 114 -8.20 7.61 4.95
CA MET A 114 -9.43 6.84 5.05
C MET A 114 -10.18 7.13 6.35
N LYS A 115 -9.47 7.13 7.49
CA LYS A 115 -10.03 7.43 8.81
C LYS A 115 -10.63 8.84 8.85
N ASP A 116 -9.90 9.83 8.37
CA ASP A 116 -10.37 11.22 8.38
C ASP A 116 -11.55 11.45 7.43
N THR A 117 -11.56 10.77 6.29
CA THR A 117 -12.71 10.75 5.36
C THR A 117 -13.95 10.21 6.05
N ALA A 118 -13.83 9.08 6.75
CA ALA A 118 -14.94 8.51 7.53
C ALA A 118 -15.41 9.47 8.63
N ARG A 119 -14.47 10.12 9.34
CA ARG A 119 -14.79 11.16 10.33
C ARG A 119 -15.59 12.30 9.71
N ARG A 120 -15.17 12.81 8.55
CA ARG A 120 -15.86 13.93 7.87
C ARG A 120 -17.28 13.57 7.47
N PHE A 121 -17.50 12.38 6.92
CA PHE A 121 -18.84 11.93 6.52
C PHE A 121 -19.74 11.54 7.70
N THR A 122 -19.17 11.24 8.86
CA THR A 122 -19.95 10.90 10.06
C THR A 122 -20.26 12.10 10.94
N GLN A 123 -19.39 13.12 10.95
CA GLN A 123 -19.50 14.28 11.84
C GLN A 123 -20.03 15.55 11.18
N ASN A 124 -20.10 15.60 9.84
CA ASN A 124 -20.65 16.74 9.11
C ASN A 124 -21.88 16.32 8.30
N GLU A 125 -22.92 17.16 8.29
CA GLU A 125 -24.11 16.96 7.44
C GLU A 125 -23.77 17.15 5.96
N GLU A 126 -22.83 18.06 5.66
CA GLU A 126 -22.37 18.36 4.31
C GLU A 126 -20.84 18.36 4.23
N THR A 127 -20.31 17.94 3.08
CA THR A 127 -18.88 17.99 2.77
C THR A 127 -18.69 18.67 1.42
N VAL A 128 -18.16 19.89 1.42
CA VAL A 128 -17.97 20.72 0.21
C VAL A 128 -16.57 20.51 -0.36
N VAL A 129 -16.49 20.31 -1.68
CA VAL A 129 -15.26 20.10 -2.44
C VAL A 129 -15.30 20.89 -3.73
N THR A 130 -14.13 21.23 -4.26
CA THR A 130 -14.00 21.85 -5.57
C THR A 130 -14.20 20.77 -6.66
N ALA A 131 -14.98 21.10 -7.70
CA ALA A 131 -15.12 20.23 -8.86
C ALA A 131 -13.81 20.17 -9.65
N THR A 132 -13.36 18.96 -9.96
CA THR A 132 -12.10 18.65 -10.65
C THR A 132 -12.35 17.62 -11.74
#